data_AF-A0A9E3Q3U3-F1
#
_entry.id   AF-A0A9E3Q3U3-F1
#
_cell.length_a   1.000
_cell.length_b   1.000
_cell.length_c   1.000
_cell.angle_alpha   90.00
_cell.angle_beta   90.00
_cell.angle_gamma   90.00
#
_symmetry.space_group_name_H-M   'P 1'
#
loop_
_entity.id
_entity.type
_entity.pdbx_description
1 polymer ?
#
loop_
_entity_poly.entity_id
_entity_poly.type
_entity_poly.pdbx_seq_one_letter_code
_entity_poly.pdbx_strand_id
1 'polypeptide(L)'
;MSTIAPGRLFNVTDAASFVALSQQNWVIASEELYRRVPTYQNGSPNTLNGPPTSGTWSVGDLWRDQNGAEFVCTVADTPGTWRQATPATVTADPAAGSFPTGYLILNVSDGGLKRHAGSLSWEVQVGAGTSSKVGFHGATPTPQRANADQAAATDLASVITLANELRAAFVEKGLIKGST
;
A
#
# COMPACT_ATOMS: atom_id res chain seq x y z
N MET A 1 -15.96 -18.65 -3.14
CA MET A 1 -17.29 -18.46 -2.52
C MET A 1 -17.04 -18.03 -1.09
N SER A 2 -17.19 -16.74 -0.77
CA SER A 2 -16.97 -16.20 0.57
C SER A 2 -18.05 -16.76 1.51
N THR A 3 -17.65 -17.53 2.52
CA THR A 3 -18.59 -18.07 3.50
C THR A 3 -18.80 -17.02 4.59
N ILE A 4 -19.97 -16.38 4.55
CA ILE A 4 -20.54 -15.64 5.67
C ILE A 4 -20.55 -16.58 6.90
N ALA A 5 -20.22 -16.07 8.08
CA ALA A 5 -20.30 -16.85 9.33
C ALA A 5 -21.69 -17.52 9.44
N PRO A 6 -21.81 -18.78 9.90
CA PRO A 6 -23.09 -19.48 9.97
C PRO A 6 -24.11 -18.67 10.78
N GLY A 7 -25.18 -18.26 10.11
CA GLY A 7 -26.25 -17.46 10.71
C GLY A 7 -26.94 -18.23 11.84
N ARG A 8 -27.08 -17.58 13.01
CA ARG A 8 -27.82 -18.10 14.17
C ARG A 8 -29.34 -17.93 13.97
N LEU A 9 -29.89 -18.47 12.90
CA LEU A 9 -31.34 -18.41 12.63
C LEU A 9 -32.07 -19.25 13.69
N PHE A 10 -32.57 -18.60 14.74
CA PHE A 10 -33.47 -19.20 15.71
C PHE A 10 -34.88 -19.32 15.12
N ASN A 11 -35.64 -20.34 15.51
CA ASN A 11 -37.07 -20.42 15.19
C ASN A 11 -37.79 -19.22 15.82
N VAL A 12 -38.56 -18.47 15.03
CA VAL A 12 -39.39 -17.37 15.51
C VAL A 12 -40.66 -17.97 16.11
N THR A 13 -40.76 -17.97 17.43
CA THR A 13 -41.87 -18.60 18.17
C THR A 13 -42.88 -17.59 18.71
N ASP A 14 -42.50 -16.31 18.78
CA ASP A 14 -43.31 -15.21 19.29
C ASP A 14 -42.77 -13.84 18.81
N ALA A 15 -43.47 -12.77 19.16
CA ALA A 15 -43.05 -11.41 18.79
C ALA A 15 -41.70 -11.01 19.42
N ALA A 16 -41.38 -11.54 20.61
CA ALA A 16 -40.13 -11.22 21.31
C ALA A 16 -38.92 -11.83 20.60
N SER A 17 -39.01 -13.09 20.17
CA SER A 17 -37.98 -13.80 19.39
C SER A 17 -37.80 -13.18 18.00
N PHE A 18 -38.86 -12.68 17.37
CA PHE A 18 -38.74 -11.91 16.12
C PHE A 18 -37.95 -10.61 16.30
N VAL A 19 -38.25 -9.83 17.35
CA VAL A 19 -37.54 -8.59 17.66
C VAL A 19 -36.07 -8.87 17.99
N ALA A 20 -35.79 -9.89 18.80
CA ALA A 20 -34.43 -10.28 19.15
C ALA A 20 -33.63 -10.73 17.92
N LEU A 21 -34.22 -11.55 17.04
CA LEU A 21 -33.58 -11.99 15.80
C LEU A 21 -33.34 -10.81 14.85
N SER A 22 -34.29 -9.88 14.72
CA SER A 22 -34.16 -8.70 13.86
C SER A 22 -33.09 -7.74 14.37
N GLN A 23 -33.01 -7.52 15.68
CA GLN A 23 -31.93 -6.73 16.29
C GLN A 23 -30.57 -7.40 16.10
N GLN A 24 -30.49 -8.71 16.26
CA GLN A 24 -29.24 -9.45 16.05
C GLN A 24 -28.82 -9.42 14.58
N ASN A 25 -29.74 -9.59 13.64
CA ASN A 25 -29.50 -9.45 12.20
C ASN A 25 -29.11 -8.03 11.83
N TRP A 26 -29.69 -7.01 12.48
CA TRP A 26 -29.31 -5.61 12.28
C TRP A 26 -27.90 -5.35 12.80
N VAL A 27 -27.54 -5.88 13.97
CA VAL A 27 -26.17 -5.81 14.50
C VAL A 27 -25.21 -6.53 13.57
N ILE A 28 -25.52 -7.74 13.11
CA ILE A 28 -24.68 -8.47 12.15
C ILE A 28 -24.58 -7.74 10.82
N ALA A 29 -25.68 -7.23 10.28
CA ALA A 29 -25.68 -6.52 9.00
C ALA A 29 -24.91 -5.20 9.11
N SER A 30 -25.15 -4.42 10.16
CA SER A 30 -24.41 -3.17 10.41
C SER A 30 -22.94 -3.43 10.72
N GLU A 31 -22.61 -4.49 11.46
CA GLU A 31 -21.23 -4.91 11.62
C GLU A 31 -20.66 -5.34 10.27
N GLU A 32 -21.18 -6.33 9.56
CA GLU A 32 -20.60 -6.77 8.28
C GLU A 32 -20.54 -5.66 7.19
N LEU A 33 -21.50 -4.72 7.17
CA LEU A 33 -21.50 -3.58 6.23
C LEU A 33 -20.54 -2.45 6.63
N TYR A 34 -20.34 -2.19 7.92
CA TYR A 34 -19.50 -1.07 8.41
C TYR A 34 -18.19 -1.50 9.06
N ARG A 35 -17.99 -2.79 9.30
CA ARG A 35 -16.81 -3.34 9.96
C ARG A 35 -15.65 -3.21 8.99
N ARG A 36 -14.73 -2.32 9.34
CA ARG A 36 -13.42 -2.14 8.68
C ARG A 36 -12.46 -3.30 8.99
N VAL A 37 -12.94 -4.54 9.03
CA VAL A 37 -12.08 -5.71 9.22
C VAL A 37 -11.63 -6.28 7.88
N PRO A 38 -10.50 -7.00 7.87
CA PRO A 38 -10.08 -7.76 6.72
C PRO A 38 -11.15 -8.79 6.31
N THR A 39 -11.29 -9.02 5.01
CA THR A 39 -12.16 -10.08 4.47
C THR A 39 -11.78 -11.42 5.08
N TYR A 40 -12.78 -12.20 5.49
CA TYR A 40 -12.54 -13.50 6.09
C TYR A 40 -12.20 -14.54 5.01
N GLN A 41 -11.18 -15.35 5.28
CA GLN A 41 -10.86 -16.56 4.53
C GLN A 41 -10.91 -17.74 5.50
N ASN A 42 -11.70 -18.77 5.16
CA ASN A 42 -11.86 -19.98 5.97
C ASN A 42 -12.20 -19.69 7.44
N GLY A 43 -13.07 -18.69 7.68
CA GLY A 43 -13.55 -18.33 9.02
C GLY A 43 -12.61 -17.46 9.85
N SER A 44 -11.47 -17.00 9.30
CA SER A 44 -10.56 -16.05 9.97
C SER A 44 -10.29 -14.82 9.10
N PRO A 45 -10.02 -13.63 9.66
CA PRO A 45 -9.56 -12.47 8.90
C PRO A 45 -8.31 -12.80 8.08
N ASN A 46 -8.24 -12.35 6.83
CA ASN A 46 -7.04 -12.53 6.02
C ASN A 46 -5.86 -11.71 6.56
N THR A 47 -4.65 -12.15 6.21
CA THR A 47 -3.38 -11.51 6.55
C THR A 47 -2.65 -10.96 5.32
N LEU A 48 -3.38 -10.77 4.21
CA LEU A 48 -2.80 -10.31 2.96
C LEU A 48 -2.67 -8.78 2.97
N ASN A 49 -1.57 -8.28 2.41
CA ASN A 49 -1.45 -6.89 1.99
C ASN A 49 -1.86 -6.81 0.53
N GLY A 50 -3.05 -6.28 0.25
CA GLY A 50 -3.61 -6.22 -1.10
C GLY A 50 -4.70 -7.25 -1.42
N PRO A 51 -5.04 -7.40 -2.72
CA PRO A 51 -6.13 -8.25 -3.20
C PRO A 51 -5.81 -9.75 -3.07
N PRO A 52 -6.82 -10.63 -3.19
CA PRO A 52 -6.61 -12.07 -3.08
C PRO A 52 -5.83 -12.59 -4.30
N THR A 53 -4.87 -13.48 -4.05
CA THR A 53 -4.01 -14.09 -5.06
C THR A 53 -4.53 -15.44 -5.58
N SER A 54 -5.69 -15.88 -5.09
CA SER A 54 -6.31 -17.15 -5.45
C SER A 54 -7.84 -17.06 -5.37
N GLY A 55 -8.51 -18.09 -5.90
CA GLY A 55 -9.97 -18.16 -5.98
C GLY A 55 -10.52 -17.53 -7.25
N THR A 56 -11.76 -17.90 -7.59
CA THR A 56 -12.50 -17.35 -8.74
C THR A 56 -13.39 -16.20 -8.28
N TRP A 57 -13.32 -15.08 -8.99
CA TRP A 57 -13.96 -13.82 -8.60
C TRP A 57 -14.72 -13.21 -9.76
N SER A 58 -15.79 -12.48 -9.44
CA SER A 58 -16.62 -11.76 -10.40
C SER A 58 -16.31 -10.25 -10.35
N VAL A 59 -16.56 -9.56 -11.46
CA VAL A 59 -16.45 -8.09 -11.50
C VAL A 59 -17.37 -7.48 -10.45
N GLY A 60 -16.85 -6.54 -9.67
CA GLY A 60 -17.58 -5.89 -8.59
C GLY A 60 -17.41 -6.56 -7.22
N ASP A 61 -16.81 -7.76 -7.15
CA ASP A 61 -16.49 -8.37 -5.86
C ASP A 61 -15.57 -7.45 -5.04
N LEU A 62 -15.85 -7.36 -3.74
CA LEU A 62 -15.10 -6.54 -2.80
C LEU A 62 -14.16 -7.40 -1.96
N TRP A 63 -12.99 -6.85 -1.68
CA TRP A 63 -11.98 -7.46 -0.84
C TRP A 63 -11.36 -6.39 0.05
N ARG A 64 -11.27 -6.64 1.36
CA ARG A 64 -10.55 -5.80 2.30
C ARG A 64 -9.34 -6.55 2.83
N ASP A 65 -8.18 -5.94 2.71
CA ASP A 65 -6.92 -6.54 3.13
C ASP A 65 -6.69 -6.41 4.65
N GLN A 66 -5.55 -6.91 5.15
CA GLN A 66 -5.25 -6.90 6.58
C GLN A 66 -5.11 -5.49 7.20
N ASN A 67 -4.77 -4.48 6.38
CA ASN A 67 -4.62 -3.09 6.82
C ASN A 67 -5.90 -2.27 6.60
N GLY A 68 -6.95 -2.90 6.06
CA GLY A 68 -8.22 -2.24 5.79
C GLY A 68 -8.31 -1.55 4.43
N ALA A 69 -7.33 -1.71 3.53
CA ALA A 69 -7.45 -1.24 2.15
C ALA A 69 -8.53 -2.04 1.42
N GLU A 70 -9.42 -1.34 0.70
CA GLU A 70 -10.47 -2.00 -0.08
C GLU A 70 -10.09 -2.09 -1.54
N PHE A 71 -10.36 -3.25 -2.11
CA PHE A 71 -10.15 -3.61 -3.50
C PHE A 71 -11.47 -4.01 -4.11
N VAL A 72 -11.64 -3.65 -5.38
CA VAL A 72 -12.75 -4.12 -6.20
C VAL A 72 -12.23 -4.86 -7.42
N CYS A 73 -12.80 -6.02 -7.69
CA CYS A 73 -12.46 -6.81 -8.86
C CYS A 73 -12.97 -6.10 -10.12
N THR A 74 -12.09 -5.80 -11.05
CA THR A 74 -12.41 -5.11 -12.31
C THR A 74 -12.50 -6.06 -13.50
N VAL A 75 -11.87 -7.23 -13.41
CA VAL A 75 -11.93 -8.29 -14.43
C VAL A 75 -12.09 -9.62 -13.71
N ALA A 76 -13.16 -10.35 -14.02
CA ALA A 76 -13.44 -11.67 -13.46
C ALA A 76 -12.43 -12.71 -13.97
N ASP A 77 -11.79 -13.45 -13.06
CA ASP A 77 -10.84 -14.54 -13.39
C ASP A 77 -10.44 -15.35 -12.12
N THR A 78 -9.44 -16.23 -12.24
CA THR A 78 -8.83 -17.03 -11.18
C THR A 78 -7.30 -16.82 -11.09
N PRO A 79 -6.80 -15.83 -10.32
CA PRO A 79 -7.55 -14.79 -9.62
C PRO A 79 -7.94 -13.63 -10.55
N GLY A 80 -9.03 -12.93 -10.20
CA GLY A 80 -9.45 -11.73 -10.92
C GLY A 80 -8.41 -10.60 -10.92
N THR A 81 -8.62 -9.58 -11.75
CA THR A 81 -7.86 -8.33 -11.70
C THR A 81 -8.49 -7.36 -10.72
N TRP A 82 -7.69 -6.67 -9.91
CA TRP A 82 -8.18 -5.83 -8.82
C TRP A 82 -7.64 -4.41 -8.90
N ARG A 83 -8.48 -3.44 -8.55
CA ARG A 83 -8.04 -2.06 -8.26
C ARG A 83 -8.28 -1.74 -6.80
N GLN A 84 -7.37 -0.98 -6.20
CA GLN A 84 -7.63 -0.38 -4.90
C GLN A 84 -8.68 0.72 -5.06
N ALA A 85 -9.78 0.60 -4.33
CA ALA A 85 -10.85 1.58 -4.30
C ALA A 85 -10.63 2.59 -3.16
N THR A 86 -10.14 2.14 -2.01
CA THR A 86 -9.83 2.99 -0.86
C THR A 86 -8.44 2.66 -0.28
N PRO A 87 -7.67 3.68 0.12
CA PRO A 87 -6.36 3.48 0.75
C PRO A 87 -6.51 2.80 2.11
N ALA A 88 -5.50 2.04 2.54
CA ALA A 88 -5.44 1.62 3.94
C ALA A 88 -5.26 2.85 4.81
N THR A 89 -6.11 3.03 5.81
CA THR A 89 -6.02 4.14 6.76
C THR A 89 -5.42 3.63 8.06
N VAL A 90 -4.19 4.01 8.36
CA VAL A 90 -3.41 3.47 9.49
C VAL A 90 -2.92 4.56 10.41
N THR A 91 -2.63 4.22 11.67
CA THR A 91 -1.97 5.12 12.63
C THR A 91 -0.45 4.93 12.67
N ALA A 92 0.05 3.86 12.07
CA ALA A 92 1.45 3.58 11.87
C ALA A 92 1.63 2.78 10.58
N ASP A 93 2.66 3.10 9.82
CA ASP A 93 3.00 2.36 8.62
C ASP A 93 3.34 0.89 8.97
N PRO A 94 2.85 -0.09 8.20
CA PRO A 94 3.26 -1.47 8.35
C PRO A 94 4.78 -1.60 8.22
N ALA A 95 5.42 -2.22 9.22
CA ALA A 95 6.88 -2.30 9.30
C ALA A 95 7.51 -3.17 8.19
N ALA A 96 6.76 -4.12 7.65
CA ALA A 96 7.21 -5.03 6.59
C ALA A 96 6.02 -5.67 5.87
N GLY A 97 6.26 -6.19 4.67
CA GLY A 97 5.29 -6.94 3.88
C GLY A 97 5.49 -6.79 2.38
N SER A 98 4.97 -7.75 1.61
CA SER A 98 4.88 -7.61 0.16
C SER A 98 3.63 -6.79 -0.16
N PHE A 99 3.80 -5.61 -0.76
CA PHE A 99 2.69 -4.77 -1.20
C PHE A 99 2.58 -4.81 -2.73
N PRO A 100 1.37 -4.88 -3.29
CA PRO A 100 1.17 -4.71 -4.72
C PRO A 100 1.72 -3.37 -5.21
N THR A 101 2.20 -3.34 -6.45
CA THR A 101 2.53 -2.07 -7.11
C THR A 101 1.29 -1.19 -7.20
N GLY A 102 1.43 0.05 -6.79
CA GLY A 102 0.36 1.04 -6.74
C GLY A 102 -0.47 1.01 -5.44
N TYR A 103 -0.15 0.16 -4.47
CA TYR A 103 -0.82 0.13 -3.18
C TYR A 103 -0.62 1.45 -2.41
N LEU A 104 -1.72 2.07 -1.98
CA LEU A 104 -1.76 3.33 -1.23
C LEU A 104 -2.09 3.12 0.26
N ILE A 105 -1.36 3.85 1.10
CA ILE A 105 -1.58 4.00 2.54
C ILE A 105 -1.78 5.47 2.86
N LEU A 106 -2.78 5.76 3.69
CA LEU A 106 -2.96 7.04 4.37
C LEU A 106 -2.63 6.84 5.85
N ASN A 107 -1.54 7.43 6.30
CA ASN A 107 -1.18 7.49 7.71
C ASN A 107 -1.80 8.73 8.34
N VAL A 108 -2.75 8.53 9.26
CA VAL A 108 -3.50 9.64 9.87
C VAL A 108 -2.79 10.28 11.05
N SER A 109 -1.72 9.65 11.57
CA SER A 109 -0.95 10.19 12.69
C SER A 109 -0.02 11.32 12.23
N ASP A 110 0.55 11.21 11.04
CA ASP A 110 1.52 12.16 10.48
C ASP A 110 1.10 12.74 9.12
N GLY A 111 -0.13 12.46 8.67
CA GLY A 111 -0.65 12.95 7.38
C GLY A 111 0.11 12.40 6.16
N GLY A 112 0.84 11.29 6.31
CA GLY A 112 1.59 10.65 5.24
C GLY A 112 0.68 9.97 4.22
N LEU A 113 0.87 10.27 2.94
CA LEU A 113 0.36 9.49 1.82
C LEU A 113 1.49 8.68 1.22
N LYS A 114 1.45 7.36 1.37
CA LYS A 114 2.49 6.45 0.89
C LYS A 114 1.97 5.60 -0.26
N ARG A 115 2.78 5.43 -1.30
CA ARG A 115 2.50 4.54 -2.42
C ARG A 115 3.65 3.56 -2.62
N HIS A 116 3.29 2.28 -2.68
CA HIS A 116 4.23 1.19 -2.94
C HIS A 116 4.39 0.92 -4.44
N ALA A 117 5.59 0.49 -4.83
CA ALA A 117 5.95 0.03 -6.16
C ALA A 117 6.83 -1.22 -6.01
N GLY A 118 6.20 -2.33 -5.59
CA GLY A 118 6.92 -3.54 -5.18
C GLY A 118 7.68 -3.31 -3.87
N SER A 119 8.99 -3.55 -3.87
CA SER A 119 9.87 -3.35 -2.70
C SER A 119 10.22 -1.88 -2.42
N LEU A 120 9.88 -0.98 -3.34
CA LEU A 120 10.11 0.45 -3.19
C LEU A 120 8.82 1.15 -2.74
N SER A 121 8.95 2.27 -2.06
CA SER A 121 7.81 3.16 -1.81
C SER A 121 8.22 4.62 -1.80
N TRP A 122 7.27 5.50 -2.11
CA TRP A 122 7.42 6.93 -1.91
C TRP A 122 6.31 7.43 -1.01
N GLU A 123 6.60 8.49 -0.28
CA GLU A 123 5.71 9.07 0.72
C GLU A 123 5.69 10.59 0.59
N VAL A 124 4.51 11.19 0.71
CA VAL A 124 4.33 12.63 0.80
C VAL A 124 3.61 12.95 2.10
N GLN A 125 4.23 13.77 2.95
CA GLN A 125 3.58 14.28 4.15
C GLN A 125 2.80 15.55 3.82
N VAL A 126 1.49 15.55 4.11
CA VAL A 126 0.62 16.70 3.88
C VAL A 126 0.10 17.22 5.23
N GLY A 127 0.43 18.48 5.56
CA GLY A 127 -0.25 19.23 6.62
C GLY A 127 0.12 18.90 8.07
N ALA A 128 1.03 17.96 8.34
CA ALA A 128 1.39 17.56 9.70
C ALA A 128 2.69 18.20 10.25
N GLY A 129 3.44 18.95 9.44
CA GLY A 129 4.70 19.57 9.85
C GLY A 129 4.95 20.94 9.22
N THR A 130 5.90 21.70 9.78
CA THR A 130 6.34 23.00 9.26
C THR A 130 7.02 22.94 7.88
N SER A 131 7.27 21.74 7.37
CA SER A 131 7.77 21.49 6.01
C SER A 131 7.04 20.27 5.42
N SER A 132 6.49 20.42 4.21
CA SER A 132 6.06 19.28 3.39
C SER A 132 7.29 18.51 2.93
N LYS A 133 7.31 17.19 3.14
CA LYS A 133 8.44 16.34 2.76
C LYS A 133 8.00 15.28 1.76
N VAL A 134 8.88 14.99 0.80
CA VAL A 134 8.77 13.84 -0.10
C VAL A 134 9.89 12.86 0.29
N GLY A 135 9.51 11.65 0.73
CA GLY A 135 10.42 10.58 1.11
C GLY A 135 10.45 9.48 0.05
N PHE A 136 11.63 8.91 -0.20
CA PHE A 136 11.81 7.70 -1.02
C PHE A 136 12.40 6.60 -0.14
N HIS A 137 11.77 5.43 -0.14
CA HIS A 137 12.09 4.31 0.75
C HIS A 137 12.41 3.04 -0.05
N GLY A 138 13.30 2.19 0.48
CA GLY A 138 13.62 0.87 -0.10
C GLY A 138 14.72 0.86 -1.16
N ALA A 139 15.21 2.03 -1.59
CA ALA A 139 16.43 2.17 -2.38
C ALA A 139 17.48 2.92 -1.55
N THR A 140 18.73 2.46 -1.56
CA THR A 140 19.84 3.26 -1.05
C THR A 140 19.91 4.54 -1.89
N PRO A 141 19.71 5.73 -1.32
CA PRO A 141 19.87 6.97 -2.07
C PRO A 141 21.26 6.96 -2.69
N THR A 142 21.37 7.18 -4.00
CA THR A 142 22.69 7.42 -4.59
C THR A 142 23.15 8.76 -4.04
N PRO A 143 24.31 8.85 -3.37
CA PRO A 143 24.78 10.11 -2.81
C PRO A 143 24.98 11.12 -3.96
N GLN A 144 24.03 12.04 -4.10
CA GLN A 144 24.27 13.28 -4.83
C GLN A 144 25.00 14.21 -3.88
N ARG A 145 26.08 14.88 -4.34
CA ARG A 145 26.80 15.82 -3.46
C ARG A 145 25.82 16.84 -2.89
N ALA A 146 25.90 17.01 -1.58
CA ALA A 146 25.07 17.95 -0.84
C ALA A 146 25.57 19.38 -1.09
N ASN A 147 25.23 19.95 -2.24
CA ASN A 147 25.33 21.39 -2.49
C ASN A 147 24.50 21.79 -3.72
N ALA A 148 23.99 23.02 -3.66
CA ALA A 148 22.82 23.51 -4.37
C ALA A 148 23.03 23.89 -5.85
N ASP A 149 24.10 23.43 -6.48
CA ASP A 149 24.31 23.58 -7.92
C ASP A 149 24.72 22.23 -8.49
N GLN A 150 24.16 21.84 -9.65
CA GLN A 150 24.91 20.98 -10.56
C GLN A 150 26.31 21.57 -10.63
N ALA A 151 27.35 20.85 -10.18
CA ALA A 151 28.63 21.45 -9.87
C ALA A 151 29.05 22.44 -10.97
N ALA A 152 28.98 23.74 -10.66
CA ALA A 152 29.17 24.78 -11.64
C ALA A 152 30.68 24.84 -11.91
N ALA A 153 31.06 24.56 -13.15
CA ALA A 153 32.42 24.75 -13.62
C ALA A 153 32.69 26.25 -13.77
N THR A 154 33.07 26.90 -12.67
CA THR A 154 33.31 28.35 -12.62
C THR A 154 34.76 28.72 -12.97
N ASP A 155 35.66 27.75 -12.94
CA ASP A 155 37.08 27.92 -13.24
C ASP A 155 37.71 26.64 -13.80
N LEU A 156 38.97 26.74 -14.24
CA LEU A 156 39.68 25.59 -14.81
C LEU A 156 39.86 24.45 -13.80
N ALA A 157 40.04 24.76 -12.52
CA ALA A 157 40.27 23.76 -11.47
C ALA A 157 39.00 22.92 -11.21
N SER A 158 37.84 23.56 -11.18
CA SER A 158 36.53 22.89 -11.06
C SER A 158 36.21 22.04 -12.29
N VAL A 159 36.50 22.52 -13.52
CA VAL A 159 36.37 21.71 -14.74
C VAL A 159 37.21 20.42 -14.68
N ILE A 160 38.49 20.54 -14.32
CA ILE A 160 39.40 19.39 -14.22
C ILE A 160 38.90 18.39 -13.17
N THR A 161 38.42 18.90 -12.03
CA THR A 161 37.87 18.07 -10.96
C THR A 161 36.66 17.28 -11.44
N LEU A 162 35.68 17.95 -12.04
CA LEU A 162 34.47 17.30 -12.57
C LEU A 162 34.79 16.28 -13.67
N ALA A 163 35.69 16.62 -14.59
CA ALA A 163 36.07 15.73 -15.68
C ALA A 163 36.73 14.44 -15.16
N ASN A 164 37.57 14.54 -14.13
CA ASN A 164 38.20 13.38 -13.51
C ASN A 164 37.20 12.51 -12.75
N GLU A 165 36.23 13.11 -12.09
CA GLU A 165 35.14 12.40 -11.43
C GLU A 165 34.24 11.66 -12.42
N LEU A 166 33.86 12.32 -13.53
CA LEU A 166 33.09 11.70 -14.60
C LEU A 166 33.86 10.52 -15.21
N ARG A 167 35.16 10.70 -15.46
CA ARG A 167 36.04 9.63 -15.94
C ARG A 167 36.05 8.45 -14.97
N ALA A 168 36.21 8.70 -13.68
CA ALA A 168 36.24 7.64 -12.66
C ALA A 168 34.91 6.86 -12.63
N ALA A 169 33.76 7.56 -12.69
CA ALA A 169 32.45 6.93 -12.75
C ALA A 169 32.27 6.06 -14.00
N PHE A 170 32.71 6.53 -15.17
CA PHE A 170 32.63 5.75 -16.41
C PHE A 170 33.54 4.52 -16.41
N VAL A 171 34.70 4.59 -15.75
CA VAL A 171 35.56 3.43 -15.53
C VAL A 171 34.91 2.42 -14.59
N GLU A 172 34.35 2.88 -13.46
CA GLU A 172 33.64 2.01 -12.51
C GLU A 172 32.45 1.28 -13.16
N LYS A 173 31.72 1.95 -14.05
CA LYS A 173 30.61 1.36 -14.80
C LYS A 173 31.04 0.56 -16.03
N GLY A 174 32.35 0.44 -16.30
CA GLY A 174 32.88 -0.32 -17.43
C GLY A 174 32.56 0.28 -18.81
N LEU A 175 32.19 1.56 -18.87
CA LEU A 175 31.83 2.25 -20.10
C LEU A 175 33.08 2.71 -20.88
N ILE A 176 34.17 2.99 -20.17
CA ILE A 176 35.49 3.29 -20.75
C ILE A 176 36.59 2.52 -20.01
N LYS A 177 37.72 2.28 -20.67
CA LYS A 177 38.90 1.70 -20.02
C LYS A 177 39.61 2.75 -19.16
N GLY A 178 40.00 2.38 -17.95
CA GLY A 178 40.91 3.20 -17.15
C GLY A 178 42.29 3.23 -17.80
N SER A 179 42.94 4.40 -17.83
CA SER A 179 44.38 4.46 -18.11
C SER A 179 45.13 3.87 -16.93
N THR A 180 46.09 2.97 -17.20
CA THR A 180 47.15 2.58 -16.27
C THR A 180 48.01 3.77 -15.90
#